data_AF-A0A9E1WGB4-F1
#
_entry.id   AF-A0A9E1WGB4-F1
#
_cell.length_a   1.000
_cell.length_b   1.000
_cell.length_c   1.000
_cell.angle_alpha   90.00
_cell.angle_beta   90.00
_cell.angle_gamma   90.00
#
_symmetry.space_group_name_H-M   'P 1'
#
loop_
_entity.id
_entity.type
_entity.pdbx_description
1 polymer ?
#
loop_
_entity_poly.entity_id
_entity_poly.type
_entity_poly.pdbx_seq_one_letter_code
_entity_poly.pdbx_strand_id
1 'polypeptide(L)'
;MKTLVIFPSFLFIILSQSILSQFAFNYVDSIPVIKSGSQLDMPWAGGLNYAQLSDIDYDYDGDMDLIVFDRSNNQIKIFENRQLSG
;
A
#
# COMPACT_ATOMS: atom_id res chain seq x y z
N MET A 1 -0.20 -28.55 -47.72
CA MET A 1 -1.18 -28.44 -46.61
C MET A 1 -0.56 -28.02 -45.27
N LYS A 2 0.73 -28.29 -44.99
CA LYS A 2 1.38 -27.90 -43.72
C LYS A 2 1.66 -26.39 -43.59
N THR A 3 1.94 -25.70 -44.69
CA THR A 3 2.22 -24.24 -44.73
C THR A 3 0.99 -23.37 -44.47
N LEU A 4 -0.22 -23.86 -44.77
CA LEU A 4 -1.47 -23.12 -44.58
C LEU A 4 -1.88 -22.97 -43.10
N VAL A 5 -1.36 -23.84 -42.21
CA VAL A 5 -1.66 -23.83 -40.76
C VAL A 5 -0.68 -22.97 -39.96
N ILE A 6 0.52 -22.72 -40.50
CA ILE A 6 1.56 -21.90 -39.85
C ILE A 6 1.16 -20.42 -39.87
N PHE A 7 0.55 -19.95 -40.96
CA PHE A 7 0.11 -18.57 -41.14
C PHE A 7 -0.93 -18.09 -40.10
N PRO A 8 -2.04 -18.82 -39.83
CA PRO A 8 -2.98 -18.42 -38.79
C PRO A 8 -2.39 -18.56 -37.38
N SER A 9 -1.47 -19.50 -37.15
CA SER A 9 -0.78 -19.63 -35.85
C SER A 9 0.13 -18.43 -35.57
N PHE A 10 0.84 -17.93 -36.58
CA PHE A 10 1.67 -16.73 -36.46
C PHE A 10 0.81 -15.47 -36.23
N LEU A 11 -0.34 -15.36 -36.89
CA LEU A 11 -1.30 -14.27 -36.70
C LEU A 11 -1.85 -14.23 -35.26
N PHE A 12 -2.17 -15.39 -34.66
CA PHE A 12 -2.68 -15.50 -33.30
C PHE A 12 -1.67 -15.04 -32.24
N ILE A 13 -0.36 -15.25 -32.47
CA ILE A 13 0.71 -14.81 -31.57
C ILE A 13 0.84 -13.27 -31.58
N ILE A 14 0.67 -12.64 -32.75
CA ILE A 14 0.74 -11.17 -32.90
C ILE A 14 -0.44 -10.47 -32.23
N LEU A 15 -1.63 -11.09 -32.23
CA LEU A 15 -2.85 -10.57 -31.63
C LEU A 15 -2.89 -10.68 -30.08
N SER A 16 -1.94 -11.38 -29.46
CA SER A 16 -1.92 -11.59 -28.00
C SER A 16 -1.28 -10.45 -27.19
N GLN A 17 -0.84 -9.38 -27.83
CA GLN A 17 -0.14 -8.29 -27.17
C GLN A 17 -1.10 -7.15 -26.79
N SER A 18 -1.10 -6.80 -25.50
CA SER A 18 -1.65 -5.57 -24.89
C SER A 18 -3.12 -5.59 -24.42
N ILE A 19 -3.48 -6.52 -23.52
CA ILE A 19 -4.64 -6.32 -22.65
C ILE A 19 -4.13 -5.85 -21.27
N LEU A 20 -4.22 -4.55 -21.01
CA LEU A 20 -3.97 -3.99 -19.67
C LEU A 20 -5.31 -3.83 -18.93
N SER A 21 -5.79 -4.91 -18.32
CA SER A 21 -7.00 -4.91 -17.46
C SER A 21 -6.67 -4.86 -15.96
N GLN A 22 -5.40 -4.74 -15.60
CA GLN A 22 -4.97 -4.59 -14.21
C GLN A 22 -5.49 -3.27 -13.64
N PHE A 23 -6.42 -3.35 -12.70
CA PHE A 23 -6.90 -2.23 -11.93
C PHE A 23 -5.76 -1.69 -11.05
N ALA A 24 -5.36 -0.44 -11.28
CA ALA A 24 -4.43 0.24 -10.37
C ALA A 24 -5.23 0.72 -9.16
N PHE A 25 -4.96 0.14 -8.00
CA PHE A 25 -5.47 0.67 -6.74
C PHE A 25 -4.74 1.98 -6.44
N ASN A 26 -5.44 3.11 -6.55
CA ASN A 26 -4.96 4.39 -6.08
C ASN A 26 -5.37 4.53 -4.62
N TYR A 27 -4.41 4.42 -3.72
CA TYR A 27 -4.64 4.67 -2.30
C TYR A 27 -4.94 6.17 -2.09
N VAL A 28 -6.06 6.47 -1.46
CA VAL A 28 -6.49 7.84 -1.11
C VAL A 28 -6.81 7.86 0.38
N ASP A 29 -5.99 8.56 1.15
CA ASP A 29 -6.13 8.75 2.60
C ASP A 29 -6.59 10.16 2.99
N SER A 30 -6.78 11.04 1.99
CA SER A 30 -7.19 12.43 2.21
C SER A 30 -8.65 12.59 2.64
N ILE A 31 -9.45 11.53 2.64
CA ILE A 31 -10.87 11.59 2.99
C ILE A 31 -11.01 11.63 4.52
N PRO A 32 -11.55 12.71 5.13
CA PRO A 32 -11.72 12.78 6.58
C PRO A 32 -12.70 11.73 7.09
N VAL A 33 -12.37 11.08 8.20
CA VAL A 33 -13.26 10.13 8.87
C VAL A 33 -13.65 10.69 10.22
N ILE A 34 -14.96 10.81 10.44
CA ILE A 34 -15.54 11.35 11.67
C ILE A 34 -16.17 10.21 12.45
N LYS A 35 -15.78 10.06 13.72
CA LYS A 35 -16.36 9.09 14.66
C LYS A 35 -16.77 9.84 15.94
N SER A 36 -18.03 9.67 16.34
CA SER A 36 -18.57 10.32 17.55
C SER A 36 -18.40 11.85 17.57
N GLY A 37 -18.52 12.50 16.40
CA GLY A 37 -18.39 13.95 16.26
C GLY A 37 -16.96 14.49 16.23
N SER A 38 -15.94 13.63 16.32
CA SER A 38 -14.53 14.02 16.21
C SER A 38 -13.90 13.45 14.94
N GLN A 39 -13.08 14.24 14.25
CA GLN A 39 -12.25 13.74 13.16
C GLN A 39 -11.12 12.88 13.72
N LEU A 40 -10.85 11.75 13.07
CA LEU A 40 -9.72 10.88 13.40
C LEU A 40 -8.45 11.39 12.69
N ASP A 41 -7.30 11.34 13.38
CA ASP A 41 -6.01 11.80 12.83
C ASP A 41 -5.43 10.83 11.79
N MET A 42 -5.56 9.52 12.04
CA MET A 42 -5.00 8.45 11.18
C MET A 42 -6.02 7.37 10.82
N PRO A 43 -7.18 7.72 10.23
CA PRO A 43 -8.27 6.75 10.03
C PRO A 43 -7.95 5.67 9.00
N TRP A 44 -7.00 5.93 8.10
CA TRP A 44 -6.59 5.02 7.05
C TRP A 44 -5.29 4.26 7.37
N ALA A 45 -4.73 4.41 8.59
CA ALA A 45 -3.52 3.68 9.00
C ALA A 45 -3.69 2.15 9.02
N GLY A 46 -4.92 1.66 8.99
CA GLY A 46 -5.26 0.24 9.00
C GLY A 46 -5.24 -0.35 10.41
N GLY A 47 -5.60 -1.63 10.51
CA GLY A 47 -5.54 -2.39 11.76
C GLY A 47 -4.17 -3.02 11.98
N LEU A 48 -3.91 -3.39 13.23
CA LEU A 48 -2.76 -4.20 13.64
C LEU A 48 -3.27 -5.54 14.19
N ASN A 49 -2.80 -6.65 13.65
CA ASN A 49 -3.20 -8.00 14.08
C ASN A 49 -2.14 -8.66 14.95
N TYR A 50 -0.88 -8.68 14.47
CA TYR A 50 0.22 -9.36 15.18
C TYR A 50 1.47 -8.48 15.22
N ALA A 51 1.29 -7.30 15.83
CA ALA A 51 2.27 -6.23 15.93
C ALA A 51 3.44 -6.55 16.88
N GLN A 52 4.63 -6.18 16.45
CA GLN A 52 5.84 -6.06 17.24
C GLN A 52 6.29 -4.60 17.20
N LEU A 53 6.52 -4.01 18.37
CA LEU A 53 6.84 -2.59 18.52
C LEU A 53 8.33 -2.42 18.82
N SER A 54 8.93 -1.38 18.26
CA SER A 54 10.24 -0.89 18.66
C SER A 54 10.25 0.63 18.56
N ASP A 55 11.17 1.25 19.27
CA ASP A 55 11.50 2.66 19.18
C ASP A 55 12.61 2.88 18.15
N ILE A 56 12.54 4.00 17.43
CA ILE A 56 13.57 4.50 16.51
C ILE A 56 13.47 6.01 16.42
N ASP A 57 14.59 6.72 16.34
CA ASP A 57 14.60 8.12 15.91
C ASP A 57 14.67 8.14 14.37
N TYR A 58 13.52 8.20 13.69
CA TYR A 58 13.45 8.01 12.23
C TYR A 58 13.74 9.29 11.46
N ASP A 59 13.35 10.46 12.00
CA ASP A 59 13.52 11.75 11.36
C ASP A 59 14.70 12.59 11.90
N TYR A 60 15.42 12.07 12.91
CA TYR A 60 16.61 12.68 13.53
C TYR A 60 16.31 13.98 14.29
N ASP A 61 15.12 14.13 14.85
CA ASP A 61 14.75 15.28 15.67
C ASP A 61 15.13 15.15 17.16
N GLY A 62 15.61 13.97 17.54
CA GLY A 62 16.11 13.65 18.88
C GLY A 62 15.05 13.13 19.85
N ASP A 63 13.81 12.93 19.40
CA ASP A 63 12.82 12.14 20.09
C ASP A 63 12.64 10.74 19.45
N MET A 64 11.92 9.85 20.14
CA MET A 64 11.78 8.45 19.69
C MET A 64 10.41 8.24 19.06
N ASP A 65 10.42 7.88 17.78
CA ASP A 65 9.26 7.42 17.02
C ASP A 65 8.94 5.95 17.29
N LEU A 66 7.80 5.51 16.75
CA LEU A 66 7.34 4.13 16.85
C LEU A 66 7.43 3.41 15.50
N ILE A 67 8.24 2.35 15.45
CA ILE A 67 8.17 1.36 14.37
C ILE A 67 7.32 0.16 14.79
N VAL A 68 6.42 -0.25 13.90
CA VAL A 68 5.51 -1.39 14.10
C VAL A 68 5.70 -2.38 12.97
N PHE A 69 6.12 -3.59 13.31
CA PHE A 69 6.14 -4.72 12.39
C PHE A 69 4.94 -5.63 12.66
N ASP A 70 3.96 -5.65 11.75
CA ASP A 70 2.83 -6.57 11.78
C ASP A 70 3.15 -7.85 10.99
N ARG A 71 3.30 -8.95 11.72
CA ARG A 71 3.64 -10.26 11.14
C ARG A 71 2.51 -10.88 10.33
N SER A 72 1.27 -10.44 10.49
CA SER A 72 0.12 -11.04 9.80
C SER A 72 0.16 -10.84 8.29
N ASN A 73 0.77 -9.75 7.83
CA ASN A 73 0.89 -9.38 6.42
C ASN A 73 2.31 -8.92 6.04
N ASN A 74 3.30 -9.16 6.93
CA ASN A 74 4.69 -8.72 6.76
C ASN A 74 4.80 -7.21 6.48
N GLN A 75 4.04 -6.40 7.20
CA GLN A 75 3.97 -4.94 7.01
C GLN A 75 4.76 -4.21 8.08
N ILE A 76 5.56 -3.24 7.67
CA ILE A 76 6.18 -2.26 8.58
C ILE A 76 5.42 -0.95 8.47
N LYS A 77 5.13 -0.33 9.62
CA LYS A 77 4.58 1.02 9.74
C LYS A 77 5.48 1.85 10.65
N ILE A 78 5.60 3.13 10.36
CA ILE A 78 6.33 4.10 11.18
C ILE A 78 5.33 5.17 11.58
N PHE A 79 5.30 5.51 12.87
CA PHE A 79 4.49 6.58 13.42
C PHE A 79 5.42 7.62 14.02
N GLU A 80 5.42 8.79 13.39
CA GLU A 80 6.17 9.97 13.81
C GLU A 80 5.59 10.54 15.11
N ASN A 81 6.45 10.81 16.08
CA ASN A 81 6.07 11.45 17.32
C ASN A 81 6.11 12.99 17.14
N ARG A 82 4.98 13.56 16.71
CA ARG A 82 4.86 15.02 16.61
C ARG A 82 4.42 15.65 17.91
N GLN A 83 5.28 16.51 18.46
CA GLN A 83 4.86 17.47 19.47
C GLN A 83 3.93 18.52 18.84
N LEU A 84 2.65 18.47 19.20
CA LEU A 84 1.71 19.53 18.85
C LEU A 84 2.03 20.76 19.71
N SER A 85 2.67 21.76 19.13
CA SER A 85 2.79 23.08 19.75
C SER A 85 1.38 23.69 19.89
N GLY A 86 0.92 23.80 21.14
CA GLY A 86 -0.36 24.43 21.50
C GLY A 86 -0.38 25.94 21.31
#